data_AF-A0A9W8Y723-F1
#
_entry.id   AF-A0A9W8Y723-F1
#
_cell.length_a   1.000
_cell.length_b   1.000
_cell.length_c   1.000
_cell.angle_alpha   90.00
_cell.angle_beta   90.00
_cell.angle_gamma   90.00
#
_symmetry.space_group_name_H-M   'P 1'
#
loop_
_entity.id
_entity.type
_entity.pdbx_description
1 polymer ?
#
loop_
_entity_poly.entity_id
_entity_poly.type
_entity_poly.pdbx_seq_one_letter_code
_entity_poly.pdbx_strand_id
1 'polypeptide(L)'
;MLRPTTACRNANCRQKAEASLRKMTADFVEKITPMLFAPVSMQQYATAKDSPAKGTTCVSRTIFNKPEDQYELKSVTVQAINDLASGQKRIGEFSVEDVKVQWTSFKPSGRDKDLEPSISEQEKYNDMMKDITTDTVVLFAHGGFY
;
A
#
# COMPACT_ATOMS: atom_id res chain seq x y z
N MET A 1 -16.15 14.48 -43.18
CA MET A 1 -16.19 15.79 -42.47
C MET A 1 -16.29 15.54 -40.97
N LEU A 2 -15.16 15.50 -40.27
CA LEU A 2 -15.13 15.42 -38.80
C LEU A 2 -15.16 16.85 -38.26
N ARG A 3 -16.20 17.20 -37.50
CA ARG A 3 -16.26 18.48 -36.78
C ARG A 3 -15.36 18.38 -35.54
N PRO A 4 -14.43 19.32 -35.31
CA PRO A 4 -13.70 19.37 -34.04
C PRO A 4 -14.64 19.86 -32.93
N THR A 5 -14.69 19.10 -31.84
CA THR A 5 -15.40 19.46 -30.61
C THR A 5 -14.73 20.70 -30.01
N THR A 6 -15.41 21.84 -30.05
CA THR A 6 -14.99 23.10 -29.42
C THR A 6 -15.05 22.98 -27.89
N ALA A 7 -13.99 22.44 -27.29
CA ALA A 7 -13.76 22.57 -25.86
C ALA A 7 -13.37 24.03 -25.53
N CYS A 8 -14.22 24.67 -24.73
CA CYS A 8 -14.09 25.98 -24.09
C CYS A 8 -12.74 26.70 -24.21
N ARG A 9 -12.68 27.72 -25.07
CA ARG A 9 -11.55 28.64 -25.25
C ARG A 9 -11.80 30.00 -24.58
N ASN A 10 -12.45 30.03 -23.41
CA ASN A 10 -12.76 31.26 -22.67
C ASN A 10 -11.85 31.44 -21.44
N ALA A 11 -11.19 32.60 -21.33
CA ALA A 11 -10.31 32.96 -20.21
C ALA A 11 -10.97 32.77 -18.82
N ASN A 12 -12.29 32.93 -18.74
CA ASN A 12 -13.10 32.71 -17.54
C ASN A 12 -13.08 31.23 -17.08
N CYS A 13 -13.04 30.26 -18.01
CA CYS A 13 -12.96 28.83 -17.66
C CYS A 13 -11.59 28.50 -17.04
N ARG A 14 -10.53 29.04 -17.64
CA ARG A 14 -9.15 28.88 -17.12
C ARG A 14 -8.99 29.52 -15.74
N GLN A 15 -9.49 30.74 -15.55
CA GLN A 15 -9.45 31.42 -14.24
C GLN A 15 -10.22 30.65 -13.16
N LYS A 16 -11.39 30.07 -13.49
CA LYS A 16 -12.14 29.21 -12.57
C LYS A 16 -11.38 27.93 -12.21
N ALA A 17 -10.76 27.28 -13.19
CA ALA A 17 -9.94 26.09 -12.95
C ALA A 17 -8.71 26.41 -12.07
N GLU A 18 -8.01 27.52 -12.35
CA GLU A 18 -6.88 27.99 -11.54
C GLU A 18 -7.29 28.33 -10.10
N ALA A 19 -8.42 29.03 -9.92
CA ALA A 19 -8.97 29.32 -8.60
C ALA A 19 -9.35 28.03 -7.84
N SER A 20 -9.95 27.07 -8.53
CA SER A 20 -10.30 25.78 -7.95
C SER A 20 -9.06 24.98 -7.54
N LEU A 21 -8.01 24.96 -8.37
CA LEU A 21 -6.74 24.28 -8.05
C LEU A 21 -6.08 24.92 -6.84
N ARG A 22 -5.99 26.26 -6.78
CA ARG A 22 -5.44 26.98 -5.61
C ARG A 22 -6.18 26.64 -4.33
N LYS A 23 -7.51 26.56 -4.39
CA LYS A 23 -8.33 26.14 -3.25
C LYS A 23 -8.01 24.70 -2.84
N MET A 24 -8.01 23.74 -3.78
CA MET A 24 -7.68 22.35 -3.49
C MET A 24 -6.27 22.20 -2.89
N THR A 25 -5.29 22.98 -3.38
CA THR A 25 -3.93 23.00 -2.82
C THR A 25 -3.92 23.55 -1.39
N ALA A 26 -4.61 24.67 -1.13
CA ALA A 26 -4.70 25.24 0.22
C ALA A 26 -5.36 24.27 1.21
N ASP A 27 -6.50 23.69 0.82
CA ASP A 27 -7.23 22.70 1.63
C ASP A 27 -6.36 21.46 1.91
N PHE A 28 -5.59 20.99 0.92
CA PHE A 28 -4.66 19.87 1.09
C PHE A 28 -3.50 20.22 2.03
N VAL A 29 -2.90 21.39 1.88
CA VAL A 29 -1.80 21.87 2.74
C VAL A 29 -2.28 22.01 4.18
N GLU A 30 -3.42 22.65 4.42
CA GLU A 30 -4.01 22.79 5.75
C GLU A 30 -4.23 21.42 6.39
N LYS A 31 -4.79 20.48 5.62
CA LYS A 31 -5.08 19.12 6.10
C LYS A 31 -3.81 18.32 6.44
N ILE A 32 -2.74 18.46 5.65
CA ILE A 32 -1.54 17.63 5.81
C ILE A 32 -0.49 18.27 6.74
N THR A 33 -0.53 19.58 6.95
CA THR A 33 0.43 20.33 7.80
C THR A 33 0.61 19.71 9.19
N PRO A 34 -0.46 19.38 9.96
CA PRO A 34 -0.30 18.76 11.28
C PRO A 34 0.45 17.43 11.23
N MET A 35 0.28 16.67 10.16
CA MET A 35 0.97 15.40 9.94
C MET A 35 2.45 15.64 9.56
N LEU A 36 2.75 16.54 8.62
CA LEU A 36 4.11 16.78 8.15
C LEU A 36 5.07 17.26 9.25
N PHE A 37 4.56 17.97 10.26
CA PHE A 37 5.35 18.48 11.38
C PHE A 37 5.25 17.64 12.66
N ALA A 38 4.50 16.53 12.64
CA ALA A 38 4.48 15.61 13.77
C ALA A 38 5.82 14.86 13.90
N PRO A 39 6.19 14.36 15.09
CA PRO A 39 7.33 13.47 15.24
C PRO A 39 7.23 12.28 14.27
N VAL A 40 8.35 11.82 13.72
CA VAL A 40 8.39 10.72 12.73
C VAL A 40 7.63 9.49 13.23
N SER A 41 7.77 9.14 14.52
CA SER A 41 7.02 8.04 15.13
C SER A 41 5.50 8.19 15.02
N MET A 42 4.97 9.40 15.20
CA MET A 42 3.55 9.70 15.08
C MET A 42 3.09 9.69 13.62
N GLN A 43 3.92 10.23 12.70
CA GLN A 43 3.65 10.18 11.27
C GLN A 43 3.52 8.73 10.80
N GLN A 44 4.51 7.91 11.15
CA GLN A 44 4.55 6.51 10.77
C GLN A 44 3.40 5.72 11.41
N TYR A 45 3.09 5.95 12.69
CA TYR A 45 1.93 5.33 13.34
C TYR A 45 0.62 5.63 12.61
N ALA A 46 0.44 6.89 12.18
CA ALA A 46 -0.75 7.30 11.44
C ALA A 46 -0.82 6.68 10.03
N THR A 47 0.30 6.55 9.33
CA THR A 47 0.34 5.99 7.96
C THR A 47 0.38 4.47 7.90
N ALA A 48 0.94 3.82 8.91
CA ALA A 48 1.02 2.36 9.01
C ALA A 48 -0.32 1.73 9.41
N LYS A 49 -1.30 2.55 9.81
CA LYS A 49 -2.64 2.08 10.13
C LYS A 49 -3.34 1.58 8.87
N ASP A 50 -3.52 0.28 8.82
CA ASP A 50 -4.34 -0.38 7.81
C ASP A 50 -5.76 0.23 7.77
N SER A 51 -6.20 0.56 6.56
CA SER A 51 -7.47 1.21 6.28
C SER A 51 -8.25 0.37 5.29
N PRO A 52 -9.59 0.24 5.42
CA PRO A 52 -10.37 -0.54 4.49
C PRO A 52 -10.18 -0.06 3.05
N ALA A 53 -10.12 -1.01 2.12
CA ALA A 53 -10.04 -0.73 0.70
C ALA A 53 -11.30 0.02 0.23
N LYS A 54 -11.12 0.82 -0.82
CA LYS A 54 -12.17 1.64 -1.41
C LYS A 54 -12.08 1.60 -2.92
N GLY A 55 -13.22 1.76 -3.56
CA GLY A 55 -13.29 1.95 -4.99
C GLY A 55 -12.96 0.67 -5.75
N THR A 56 -12.04 0.79 -6.70
CA THR A 56 -11.57 -0.30 -7.56
C THR A 56 -10.47 -1.17 -6.91
N THR A 57 -10.10 -0.91 -5.66
CA THR A 57 -9.08 -1.69 -4.96
C THR A 57 -9.73 -2.83 -4.19
N CYS A 58 -9.25 -4.05 -4.41
CA CYS A 58 -9.60 -5.21 -3.59
C CYS A 58 -8.42 -5.62 -2.73
N VAL A 59 -8.70 -6.01 -1.49
CA VAL A 59 -7.69 -6.50 -0.55
C VAL A 59 -8.16 -7.79 0.12
N SER A 60 -7.22 -8.69 0.39
CA SER A 60 -7.42 -9.86 1.25
C SER A 60 -6.22 -9.99 2.18
N ARG A 61 -6.47 -10.13 3.47
CA ARG A 61 -5.47 -10.14 4.54
C ARG A 61 -5.30 -11.56 5.05
N THR A 62 -4.06 -11.98 5.20
CA THR A 62 -3.71 -13.30 5.72
C THR A 62 -2.47 -13.22 6.59
N ILE A 63 -2.13 -14.33 7.21
CA ILE A 63 -0.92 -14.50 8.00
C ILE A 63 -0.12 -15.63 7.37
N PHE A 64 1.14 -15.35 7.06
CA PHE A 64 2.12 -16.39 6.81
C PHE A 64 2.68 -16.79 8.17
N ASN A 65 2.22 -17.93 8.65
CA ASN A 65 2.68 -18.46 9.92
C ASN A 65 4.17 -18.71 9.86
N LYS A 66 4.86 -18.41 10.97
CA LYS A 66 6.25 -18.81 11.12
C LYS A 66 6.37 -20.33 10.92
N PRO A 67 7.46 -20.78 10.30
CA PRO A 67 7.62 -22.20 10.02
C PRO A 67 8.03 -22.95 11.29
N GLU A 68 7.73 -24.24 11.35
CA GLU A 68 8.00 -25.10 12.52
C GLU A 68 9.51 -25.22 12.81
N ASP A 69 10.33 -25.21 11.75
CA ASP A 69 11.78 -25.28 11.74
C ASP A 69 12.46 -23.90 11.96
N GLN A 70 11.77 -22.96 12.63
CA GLN A 70 12.23 -21.59 12.90
C GLN A 70 13.68 -21.49 13.43
N TYR A 71 14.14 -22.47 14.21
CA TYR A 71 15.51 -22.49 14.75
C TYR A 71 16.56 -22.81 13.68
N GLU A 72 16.27 -23.75 12.78
CA GLU A 72 17.14 -24.09 11.65
C GLU A 72 17.19 -22.93 10.66
N LEU A 73 16.02 -22.36 10.32
CA LEU A 73 15.93 -21.19 9.46
C LEU A 73 16.74 -20.00 10.01
N LYS A 74 16.62 -19.73 11.32
CA LYS A 74 17.42 -18.69 11.99
C LYS A 74 18.91 -18.98 11.89
N SER A 75 19.32 -20.22 12.16
CA SER A 75 20.73 -20.64 12.10
C SER A 75 21.32 -20.46 10.70
N VAL A 76 20.64 -20.97 9.67
CA VAL A 76 21.08 -20.86 8.27
C VAL A 76 21.13 -19.41 7.82
N THR A 77 20.15 -18.59 8.22
CA THR A 77 20.12 -17.16 7.89
C THR A 77 21.29 -16.41 8.54
N VAL A 78 21.57 -16.67 9.82
CA VAL A 78 22.72 -16.08 10.53
C VAL A 78 24.03 -16.50 9.87
N GLN A 79 24.17 -17.78 9.52
CA GLN A 79 25.35 -18.28 8.82
C GLN A 79 25.54 -17.58 7.48
N ALA A 80 24.51 -17.52 6.63
CA ALA A 80 24.58 -16.89 5.32
C ALA A 80 24.96 -15.40 5.41
N ILE A 81 24.42 -14.67 6.40
CA ILE A 81 24.77 -13.26 6.59
C ILE A 81 26.23 -13.13 7.08
N ASN A 82 26.68 -13.99 7.98
CA ASN A 82 28.07 -14.01 8.44
C ASN A 82 29.05 -14.30 7.30
N ASP A 83 28.71 -15.23 6.41
CA ASP A 83 29.52 -15.59 5.24
C ASP A 83 29.61 -14.43 4.23
N LEU A 84 28.57 -13.58 4.15
CA LEU A 84 28.51 -12.41 3.27
C LEU A 84 29.08 -11.13 3.90
N ALA A 85 29.26 -11.08 5.22
CA ALA A 85 29.69 -9.88 5.92
C ALA A 85 31.19 -9.61 5.71
N SER A 86 31.51 -8.47 5.10
CA SER A 86 32.89 -7.94 5.07
C SER A 86 33.18 -7.13 6.34
N GLY A 87 33.53 -7.83 7.43
CA GLY A 87 33.96 -7.22 8.71
C GLY A 87 33.18 -7.70 9.94
N GLN A 88 33.44 -7.11 11.11
CA GLN A 88 32.88 -7.50 12.41
C GLN A 88 31.44 -6.99 12.68
N LYS A 89 30.59 -6.80 11.66
CA LYS A 89 29.18 -6.47 11.92
C LYS A 89 28.45 -7.73 12.36
N ARG A 90 28.35 -7.92 13.68
CA ARG A 90 27.51 -8.96 14.26
C ARG A 90 26.05 -8.53 14.15
N ILE A 91 25.24 -9.42 13.60
CA ILE A 91 23.79 -9.29 13.62
C ILE A 91 23.36 -9.42 15.08
N GLY A 92 22.46 -8.55 15.52
CA GLY A 92 21.80 -8.72 16.82
C GLY A 92 20.96 -10.00 16.84
N GLU A 93 20.56 -10.41 18.04
CA GLU A 93 19.58 -11.49 18.15
C GLU A 93 18.23 -11.06 17.55
N PHE A 94 17.62 -11.92 16.74
CA PHE A 94 16.28 -11.72 16.17
C PHE A 94 15.43 -12.98 16.36
N SER A 95 14.11 -12.83 16.37
CA SER A 95 13.14 -13.92 16.38
C SER A 95 12.54 -14.14 15.00
N VAL A 96 12.01 -15.36 14.77
CA VAL A 96 11.21 -15.68 13.58
C VAL A 96 9.75 -15.59 13.99
N GLU A 97 9.01 -14.70 13.35
CA GLU A 97 7.64 -14.35 13.71
C GLU A 97 6.68 -14.58 12.54
N ASP A 98 5.38 -14.64 12.87
CA ASP A 98 4.32 -14.62 11.87
C ASP A 98 4.36 -13.32 11.06
N VAL A 99 4.19 -13.43 9.75
CA VAL A 99 4.21 -12.28 8.84
C VAL A 99 2.79 -11.97 8.39
N LYS A 100 2.32 -10.75 8.68
CA LYS A 100 1.05 -10.26 8.14
C LYS A 100 1.22 -9.94 6.66
N VAL A 101 0.30 -10.43 5.84
CA VAL A 101 0.34 -10.27 4.39
C VAL A 101 -0.99 -9.73 3.89
N GLN A 102 -0.92 -8.84 2.90
CA GLN A 102 -2.09 -8.33 2.20
C GLN A 102 -1.94 -8.60 0.70
N TRP A 103 -2.84 -9.40 0.17
CA TRP A 103 -3.06 -9.48 -1.27
C TRP A 103 -3.84 -8.26 -1.74
N THR A 104 -3.38 -7.63 -2.81
CA THR A 104 -4.04 -6.45 -3.38
C THR A 104 -4.21 -6.65 -4.88
N SER A 105 -5.38 -6.29 -5.40
CA SER A 105 -5.66 -6.33 -6.84
C SER A 105 -6.53 -5.16 -7.27
N PHE A 106 -6.62 -5.00 -8.59
CA PHE A 106 -7.54 -4.08 -9.23
C PHE A 106 -8.82 -4.82 -9.63
N LYS A 107 -9.97 -4.26 -9.24
CA LYS A 107 -11.32 -4.72 -9.60
C LYS A 107 -11.91 -3.80 -10.67
N PRO A 108 -11.97 -4.22 -11.94
CA PRO A 108 -12.47 -3.37 -13.04
C PRO A 108 -13.94 -2.96 -12.89
N SER A 109 -14.74 -3.79 -12.20
CA SER A 109 -16.17 -3.54 -11.98
C SER A 109 -16.47 -2.63 -10.78
N GLY A 110 -15.45 -2.22 -10.02
CA GLY A 110 -15.61 -1.37 -8.84
C GLY A 110 -15.95 0.07 -9.22
N ARG A 111 -16.80 0.72 -8.42
CA ARG A 111 -17.07 2.17 -8.49
C ARG A 111 -16.33 2.87 -7.37
N ASP A 112 -15.91 4.12 -7.57
CA ASP A 112 -15.09 4.91 -6.63
C ASP A 112 -15.53 4.92 -5.16
N LYS A 113 -16.81 4.71 -4.88
CA LYS A 113 -17.40 4.73 -3.53
C LYS A 113 -17.75 3.36 -2.97
N ASP A 114 -17.43 2.29 -3.69
CA ASP A 114 -17.66 0.94 -3.18
C ASP A 114 -16.76 0.72 -1.95
N LEU A 115 -17.37 0.14 -0.92
CA LEU A 115 -16.71 -0.18 0.35
C LEU A 115 -16.13 -1.60 0.28
N GLU A 116 -15.10 -1.84 1.09
CA GLU A 116 -14.59 -3.19 1.29
C GLU A 116 -15.72 -4.13 1.78
N PRO A 117 -15.92 -5.30 1.15
CA PRO A 117 -17.01 -6.20 1.51
C PRO A 117 -16.78 -6.84 2.89
N SER A 118 -17.86 -7.02 3.65
CA SER A 118 -17.84 -7.68 4.96
C SER A 118 -18.00 -9.20 4.83
N ILE A 119 -17.13 -9.84 4.06
CA ILE A 119 -17.04 -11.29 3.86
C ILE A 119 -15.70 -11.83 4.40
N SER A 120 -15.50 -13.14 4.46
CA SER A 120 -14.24 -13.71 4.96
C SER A 120 -13.05 -13.34 4.07
N GLU A 121 -11.84 -13.28 4.63
CA GLU A 121 -10.63 -12.96 3.87
C GLU A 121 -10.37 -13.97 2.75
N GLN A 122 -10.76 -15.24 2.96
CA GLN A 122 -10.68 -16.28 1.94
C GLN A 122 -11.67 -16.03 0.78
N GLU A 123 -12.89 -15.60 1.08
CA GLU A 123 -13.85 -15.22 0.04
C GLU A 123 -13.39 -13.97 -0.72
N LYS A 124 -12.81 -12.97 -0.03
CA LYS A 124 -12.18 -11.81 -0.70
C LYS A 124 -11.08 -12.23 -1.65
N TYR A 125 -10.22 -13.17 -1.24
CA TYR A 125 -9.17 -13.71 -2.10
C TYR A 125 -9.76 -14.40 -3.33
N ASN A 126 -10.74 -15.29 -3.13
CA ASN A 126 -11.40 -16.00 -4.23
C ASN A 126 -12.08 -15.05 -5.22
N ASP A 127 -12.71 -13.98 -4.73
CA ASP A 127 -13.33 -12.95 -5.57
C ASP A 127 -12.29 -12.17 -6.37
N MET A 128 -11.19 -11.76 -5.72
CA MET A 128 -10.07 -11.10 -6.40
C MET A 128 -9.50 -11.95 -7.54
N MET A 129 -9.34 -13.26 -7.32
CA MET A 129 -8.77 -14.16 -8.32
C MET A 129 -9.61 -14.27 -9.60
N LYS A 130 -10.90 -13.90 -9.57
CA LYS A 130 -11.77 -13.88 -10.77
C LYS A 130 -11.37 -12.80 -11.77
N ASP A 131 -10.74 -11.72 -11.31
CA ASP A 131 -10.35 -10.57 -12.13
C ASP A 131 -8.88 -10.63 -12.59
N ILE A 132 -8.11 -11.63 -12.14
CA ILE A 132 -6.69 -11.81 -12.48
C ILE A 132 -6.56 -12.37 -13.90
N THR A 133 -5.73 -11.72 -14.71
CA THR A 133 -5.49 -12.09 -16.13
C THR A 133 -4.07 -12.59 -16.39
N THR A 134 -3.17 -12.48 -15.41
CA THR A 134 -1.75 -12.83 -15.53
C THR A 134 -1.28 -13.57 -14.29
N ASP A 135 -0.38 -14.53 -14.46
CA ASP A 135 0.20 -15.31 -13.35
C ASP A 135 1.34 -14.57 -12.62
N THR A 136 1.52 -13.27 -12.87
CA THR A 136 2.58 -12.47 -12.25
C THR A 136 2.16 -11.98 -10.87
N VAL A 137 2.98 -12.30 -9.87
CA VAL A 137 2.82 -11.82 -8.50
C VAL A 137 3.99 -10.90 -8.13
N VAL A 138 3.68 -9.71 -7.63
CA VAL A 138 4.68 -8.77 -7.11
C VAL A 138 4.67 -8.84 -5.59
N LEU A 139 5.76 -9.30 -5.00
CA LEU A 139 5.97 -9.25 -3.55
C LEU A 139 6.62 -7.92 -3.17
N PHE A 140 5.92 -7.12 -2.36
CA PHE A 140 6.43 -5.86 -1.84
C PHE A 140 6.52 -5.92 -0.31
N ALA A 141 7.75 -5.78 0.21
CA ALA A 141 8.01 -5.61 1.63
C ALA A 141 8.43 -4.16 1.88
N HIS A 142 7.64 -3.41 2.66
CA HIS A 142 8.01 -2.05 3.04
C HIS A 142 9.09 -2.09 4.13
N GLY A 143 10.09 -1.24 4.00
CA GLY A 143 11.05 -0.95 5.07
C GLY A 143 10.54 0.16 5.99
N GLY A 144 11.14 0.28 7.17
CA GLY A 144 10.80 1.29 8.17
C GLY A 144 9.58 0.92 9.01
N PHE A 145 9.59 1.41 10.25
CA PHE A 145 8.58 1.16 11.28
C PHE A 145 8.59 -0.25 11.91
N TYR A 146 9.73 -0.63 12.51
CA TYR A 146 9.88 -1.67 13.54
C TYR A 146 11.06 -1.32 14.44
#